data_AF-A0A4Q1TI49-F1
#
_entry.id   AF-A0A4Q1TI49-F1
#
_cell.length_a   1.000
_cell.length_b   1.000
_cell.length_c   1.000
_cell.angle_alpha   90.00
_cell.angle_beta   90.00
_cell.angle_gamma   90.00
#
_symmetry.space_group_name_H-M   'P 1'
#
loop_
_entity.id
_entity.type
_entity.pdbx_description
1 polymer ?
#
loop_
_entity_poly.entity_id
_entity_poly.type
_entity_poly.pdbx_seq_one_letter_code
_entity_poly.pdbx_strand_id
1 'polypeptide(L)' 'MQKKPTAWQTKWPERISYGLSDAADNLVFQVMTTYLLYFYTDIYGLSAGAVALLFLVAR' A
#
# COMPACT_ATOMS: atom_id res chain seq x y z
N MET A 1 26.76 -3.37 29.37
CA MET A 1 25.68 -2.60 30.03
C MET A 1 24.35 -2.93 29.35
N GLN A 2 23.56 -3.84 29.93
CA GLN A 2 22.27 -4.26 29.36
C GLN A 2 21.21 -3.21 29.74
N LYS A 3 20.83 -2.36 28.78
CA LYS A 3 19.73 -1.40 28.96
C LYS A 3 18.44 -2.20 29.13
N LYS A 4 17.88 -2.23 30.34
CA LYS A 4 16.54 -2.77 30.60
C LYS A 4 15.56 -1.99 29.71
N PRO A 5 14.68 -2.68 28.93
CA PRO A 5 13.68 -1.98 28.14
C PRO A 5 12.80 -1.18 29.09
N THR A 6 12.64 0.13 28.81
CA THR A 6 11.66 0.93 29.53
C THR A 6 10.27 0.38 29.25
N ALA A 7 9.32 0.57 30.17
CA ALA A 7 7.97 0.02 30.10
C ALA A 7 7.18 0.37 28.80
N TRP A 8 7.71 1.29 28.00
CA TRP A 8 7.10 1.82 26.77
C TRP A 8 7.93 1.53 25.50
N GLN A 9 8.94 0.67 25.55
CA GLN A 9 9.75 0.28 24.39
C GLN A 9 9.34 -1.08 23.83
N THR A 10 8.86 -1.09 22.58
CA THR A 10 8.58 -2.32 21.82
C THR A 10 9.88 -3.01 21.42
N LYS A 11 9.83 -4.34 21.29
CA LYS A 11 11.00 -5.14 20.94
C LYS A 11 11.43 -4.84 19.50
N TRP A 12 12.72 -4.94 19.20
CA TRP A 12 13.23 -4.72 17.84
C TRP A 12 12.50 -5.51 16.73
N PRO A 13 12.15 -6.80 16.93
CA PRO A 13 11.38 -7.54 15.93
C PRO A 13 10.00 -6.93 15.66
N GLU A 14 9.28 -6.47 16.70
CA GLU A 14 7.96 -5.84 16.57
C GLU A 14 8.04 -4.55 15.76
N ARG A 15 9.11 -3.78 15.92
CA ARG A 15 9.34 -2.54 15.17
C ARG A 15 9.62 -2.81 13.70
N ILE A 16 10.44 -3.82 13.41
CA ILE A 16 10.78 -4.22 12.04
C ILE A 16 9.56 -4.82 11.35
N SER A 17 8.82 -5.71 12.01
CA SER A 17 7.60 -6.29 11.45
C SER A 17 6.55 -5.21 11.19
N TYR A 18 6.40 -4.24 12.09
CA TYR A 18 5.47 -3.12 11.89
C TYR A 18 5.86 -2.29 10.65
N GLY A 19 7.13 -1.91 10.51
CA GLY A 19 7.59 -1.17 9.32
C GLY A 19 7.51 -1.98 8.03
N LEU A 20 7.76 -3.29 8.09
CA LEU A 20 7.62 -4.18 6.94
C LEU A 20 6.15 -4.34 6.51
N SER A 21 5.24 -4.45 7.47
CA SER A 21 3.79 -4.48 7.19
C SER A 21 3.31 -3.18 6.56
N ASP A 22 3.74 -2.01 7.07
CA ASP A 22 3.42 -0.72 6.47
C ASP A 22 3.96 -0.60 5.03
N ALA A 23 5.20 -1.03 4.79
CA ALA A 23 5.77 -1.05 3.45
C ALA A 23 5.03 -2.02 2.51
N ALA A 24 4.62 -3.19 3.01
CA ALA A 24 3.86 -4.17 2.25
C ALA A 24 2.46 -3.65 1.86
N ASP A 25 1.75 -3.00 2.79
CA ASP A 25 0.43 -2.44 2.52
C ASP A 25 0.50 -1.31 1.47
N ASN A 26 1.49 -0.42 1.58
CA ASN A 26 1.73 0.61 0.57
C ASN A 26 2.08 0.01 -0.81
N LEU A 27 2.90 -1.05 -0.84
CA LEU A 27 3.23 -1.76 -2.08
C LEU A 27 2.00 -2.41 -2.71
N VAL A 28 1.20 -3.12 -1.91
CA VAL A 28 -0.03 -3.77 -2.37
C VAL A 28 -1.00 -2.72 -2.92
N PHE A 29 -1.15 -1.59 -2.23
CA PHE A 29 -2.00 -0.51 -2.71
C PHE A 29 -1.55 0.04 -4.07
N GLN A 30 -0.24 0.24 -4.25
CA GLN A 30 0.33 0.68 -5.52
C GLN A 30 0.10 -0.34 -6.64
N VAL A 31 0.38 -1.63 -6.36
CA VAL A 31 0.19 -2.72 -7.34
C VAL A 31 -1.28 -2.86 -7.72
N MET A 32 -2.20 -2.85 -6.75
CA MET A 32 -3.63 -2.92 -7.02
C MET A 32 -4.12 -1.73 -7.83
N THR A 33 -3.67 -0.50 -7.51
CA THR A 33 -4.01 0.71 -8.27
C THR A 33 -3.59 0.55 -9.75
N THR A 34 -2.36 0.11 -10.02
CA THR A 34 -1.87 -0.10 -11.39
C THR A 34 -2.56 -1.27 -12.07
N TYR A 35 -2.89 -2.33 -11.35
CA TYR A 35 -3.66 -3.45 -11.87
C TYR A 35 -5.07 -3.03 -12.31
N LEU A 36 -5.78 -2.26 -11.48
CA LEU A 36 -7.12 -1.75 -11.83
C LEU A 36 -7.07 -0.85 -13.07
N LEU A 37 -6.04 0.00 -13.19
CA LEU A 37 -5.85 0.84 -14.36
C LEU A 37 -5.78 -0.03 -15.63
N TYR A 38 -4.88 -1.03 -15.64
CA TYR A 38 -4.73 -1.98 -16.75
C TYR A 38 -6.01 -2.77 -17.03
N PHE A 39 -6.68 -3.26 -15.99
CA PHE A 39 -7.92 -4.02 -16.15
C PHE A 39 -9.00 -3.18 -16.83
N TYR A 40 -9.19 -1.93 -16.41
CA TYR A 40 -10.21 -1.09 -17.00
C TYR A 40 -9.89 -0.63 -18.42
N THR A 41 -8.61 -0.38 -18.75
CA THR A 41 -8.21 0.02 -20.10
C THR A 41 -8.15 -1.14 -21.08
N ASP A 42 -7.50 -2.24 -20.72
CA ASP A 42 -7.10 -3.28 -21.67
C ASP A 42 -8.03 -4.51 -21.67
N ILE A 43 -8.67 -4.82 -20.54
CA ILE A 43 -9.57 -5.97 -20.43
C ILE A 43 -11.03 -5.53 -20.61
N TYR A 44 -11.45 -4.50 -19.89
CA TYR A 44 -12.82 -3.98 -19.96
C TYR A 44 -13.02 -3.04 -21.16
N GLY A 45 -11.95 -2.43 -21.68
CA GLY A 45 -12.02 -1.58 -22.87
C GLY A 45 -12.59 -0.17 -22.63
N LEU A 46 -12.52 0.35 -21.40
CA LEU A 46 -12.86 1.75 -21.13
C LEU A 46 -11.84 2.69 -21.79
N SER A 47 -12.31 3.85 -22.25
CA SER A 47 -11.41 4.90 -22.72
C SER A 47 -10.54 5.43 -21.58
N ALA A 48 -9.29 5.79 -21.89
CA ALA A 48 -8.36 6.31 -20.89
C ALA A 48 -8.92 7.53 -20.11
N GLY A 49 -9.75 8.36 -20.77
CA GLY A 49 -10.43 9.49 -20.14
C GLY A 49 -11.48 9.08 -19.11
N ALA A 50 -12.27 8.04 -19.39
CA ALA A 50 -13.25 7.51 -18.44
C ALA A 50 -12.55 6.88 -17.22
N VAL A 51 -11.47 6.13 -17.44
CA VAL A 51 -10.69 5.54 -16.34
C VAL A 51 -10.02 6.63 -15.49
N ALA A 52 -9.47 7.68 -16.10
CA ALA A 52 -8.91 8.82 -15.36
C ALA A 52 -9.96 9.50 -14.46
N LEU A 53 -11.19 9.69 -14.96
CA LEU A 53 -12.29 10.21 -14.15
C LEU A 53 -12.70 9.26 -13.03
N LEU A 54 -12.76 7.94 -13.28
CA LEU A 54 -13.05 6.94 -12.25
C LEU A 54 -12.03 6.99 -11.12
N PHE A 55 -10.73 7.03 -11.45
CA PHE A 55 -9.68 7.15 -10.43
C PHE A 55 -9.69 8.52 -9.73
N LEU A 56 -10.09 9.60 -10.40
CA LEU A 56 -10.22 10.92 -9.77
C LEU A 56 -11.36 10.96 -8.75
N VAL A 57 -12.50 10.35 -9.06
CA VAL A 57 -13.68 10.30 -8.18
C VAL A 57 -13.47 9.33 -7.01
N ALA A 58 -12.76 8.22 -7.24
CA ALA A 58 -12.57 7.17 -6.24
C ALA A 58 -11.44 7.44 -5.22
N ARG A 59 -10.69 8.52 -5.37
CA ARG A 59 -9.55 8.87 -4.51
C ARG A 59 -9.95 9.40 -3.14
#